data_AF-A0A4V2NM49-F1
#
_entry.id   AF-A0A4V2NM49-F1
#
_cell.length_a   1.000
_cell.length_b   1.000
_cell.length_c   1.000
_cell.angle_alpha   90.00
_cell.angle_beta   90.00
_cell.angle_gamma   90.00
#
_symmetry.space_group_name_H-M   'P 1'
#
loop_
_entity.id
_entity.type
_entity.pdbx_description
1 polymer ?
#
loop_
_entity_poly.entity_id
_entity_poly.type
_entity_poly.pdbx_seq_one_letter_code
_entity_poly.pdbx_strand_id
1 'polypeptide(L)' 'MSVIDYLVAEDTGDGWAVFRNACQVAHRGDLFDAVAFATHMAEREATRTPCRVRVTTSMDSLEAVKGSGP' A
#
# COMPACT_ATOMS: atom_id res chain seq x y z
N MET A 1 13.26 3.51 14.99
CA MET A 1 11.81 3.79 14.82
C MET A 1 11.42 3.20 13.48
N SER A 2 10.67 2.10 13.44
CA SER A 2 10.28 1.44 12.19
C SER A 2 9.21 2.26 11.47
N VAL A 3 9.37 2.45 10.15
CA VAL A 3 8.34 3.04 9.30
C VAL A 3 7.45 1.91 8.78
N ILE A 4 6.14 2.04 8.89
CA ILE A 4 5.19 1.16 8.20
C ILE A 4 4.90 1.78 6.85
N ASP A 5 5.14 1.01 5.78
CA ASP A 5 4.91 1.47 4.41
C ASP A 5 3.67 0.79 3.83
N TYR A 6 2.71 1.61 3.43
CA TYR A 6 1.58 1.20 2.63
C TYR A 6 1.84 1.59 1.18
N LEU A 7 1.88 0.60 0.29
CA LEU A 7 2.04 0.83 -1.14
C LEU A 7 0.78 0.41 -1.87
N VAL A 8 0.24 1.33 -2.66
CA VAL A 8 -0.84 1.07 -3.61
C VAL A 8 -0.21 0.98 -4.99
N ALA A 9 -0.32 -0.17 -5.65
CA ALA A 9 0.27 -0.43 -6.95
C ALA A 9 -0.79 -0.94 -7.92
N GLU A 10 -0.67 -0.56 -9.19
CA GLU A 10 -1.53 -1.09 -10.25
C GLU A 10 -1.22 -2.58 -10.48
N ASP A 11 -2.26 -3.41 -10.39
CA ASP A 11 -2.22 -4.80 -10.82
C ASP A 11 -2.77 -4.84 -12.25
N THR A 12 -1.87 -4.95 -13.23
CA THR A 12 -2.15 -4.67 -14.65
C THR A 12 -3.40 -5.42 -15.14
N GLY A 13 -4.48 -4.66 -15.38
CA GLY A 13 -5.74 -5.18 -15.90
C GLY A 13 -6.70 -5.78 -14.86
N ASP A 14 -6.33 -5.83 -13.58
CA ASP A 14 -7.16 -6.36 -12.49
C ASP A 14 -7.45 -5.33 -11.38
N GLY A 15 -6.81 -4.15 -11.42
CA GLY A 15 -7.13 -3.05 -10.50
C GLY A 15 -5.92 -2.63 -9.68
N TRP A 16 -6.08 -2.54 -8.36
CA TRP A 16 -5.11 -1.96 -7.45
C TRP A 16 -4.85 -2.84 -6.25
N ALA A 17 -3.61 -3.31 -6.11
CA ALA A 17 -3.15 -4.07 -4.98
C ALA A 17 -2.59 -3.14 -3.89
N VAL A 18 -2.93 -3.43 -2.64
CA VAL A 18 -2.46 -2.68 -1.46
C VAL A 18 -1.54 -3.56 -0.63
N PHE A 19 -0.33 -3.09 -0.39
CA PHE A 19 0.71 -3.77 0.38
C PHE A 19 0.97 -3.04 1.68
N ARG A 20 1.25 -3.79 2.75
CA ARG A 20 1.81 -3.31 4.01
C ARG A 20 3.18 -3.96 4.17
N ASN A 21 4.26 -3.18 4.18
CA ASN A 21 5.64 -3.68 4.27
C ASN A 21 5.89 -4.85 3.29
N ALA A 22 5.56 -4.67 2.00
CA ALA A 22 5.64 -5.66 0.93
C ALA A 22 4.69 -6.87 1.02
N CYS A 23 3.87 -7.00 2.07
CA CYS A 23 2.84 -8.03 2.16
C CYS A 23 1.51 -7.51 1.63
N GLN A 24 0.92 -8.16 0.63
CA GLN A 24 -0.39 -7.76 0.10
C GLN A 24 -1.47 -7.96 1.18
N VAL A 25 -2.22 -6.91 1.46
CA VAL A 25 -3.29 -6.90 2.48
C VAL A 25 -4.67 -6.67 1.90
N ALA A 26 -4.76 -6.14 0.68
CA ALA A 26 -6.02 -5.97 -0.04
C ALA A 26 -5.83 -5.86 -1.55
N HIS A 27 -6.94 -5.97 -2.27
CA HIS A 27 -7.07 -5.68 -3.69
C HIS A 27 -8.39 -4.94 -3.93
N ARG A 28 -8.37 -3.87 -4.72
CA ARG A 28 -9.53 -2.99 -5.01
C ARG A 28 -9.62 -2.73 -6.51
N GLY A 29 -10.83 -2.59 -7.03
CA GLY A 29 -11.06 -2.34 -8.46
C GLY A 29 -10.82 -0.89 -8.90
N ASP A 30 -10.78 0.06 -7.95
CA ASP A 30 -10.62 1.49 -8.20
C ASP A 30 -9.47 2.09 -7.38
N LEU A 31 -8.76 3.06 -7.97
CA LEU A 31 -7.61 3.70 -7.35
C LEU A 31 -8.02 4.48 -6.09
N PHE A 32 -9.10 5.24 -6.15
CA PHE A 32 -9.53 6.06 -5.01
C PHE A 32 -9.95 5.19 -3.85
N ASP A 33 -10.64 4.07 -4.10
CA ASP A 33 -10.96 3.08 -3.08
C ASP A 33 -9.70 2.44 -2.47
N ALA A 34 -8.71 2.09 -3.29
CA ALA A 34 -7.43 1.55 -2.82
C ALA A 34 -6.65 2.54 -1.92
N VAL A 35 -6.58 3.80 -2.33
CA VAL A 35 -5.92 4.87 -1.57
C VAL A 35 -6.67 5.17 -0.27
N ALA A 36 -8.00 5.24 -0.31
CA ALA A 36 -8.82 5.45 0.87
C ALA A 36 -8.62 4.31 1.88
N PHE A 37 -8.59 3.06 1.39
CA PHE A 37 -8.32 1.89 2.24
C PHE A 37 -6.93 1.95 2.87
N ALA A 38 -5.88 2.23 2.10
CA ALA A 38 -4.51 2.35 2.60
C ALA A 38 -4.38 3.46 3.64
N THR A 39 -5.00 4.62 3.39
CA THR A 39 -5.00 5.77 4.29
C THR A 39 -5.70 5.46 5.61
N HIS A 40 -6.89 4.86 5.55
CA HIS A 40 -7.62 4.45 6.75
C HIS A 40 -6.81 3.48 7.62
N MET A 41 -6.13 2.52 7.00
CA MET A 41 -5.27 1.58 7.72
C MET A 41 -4.04 2.28 8.32
N ALA A 42 -3.44 3.22 7.60
CA ALA A 42 -2.32 4.01 8.07
C ALA A 42 -2.68 4.87 9.30
N GLU A 43 -3.84 5.54 9.27
CA GLU A 43 -4.37 6.31 10.40
C GLU A 43 -4.58 5.41 11.63
N ARG A 44 -5.16 4.23 11.42
CA ARG A 44 -5.43 3.25 12.48
C ARG A 44 -4.14 2.75 13.14
N GLU A 45 -3.09 2.53 12.36
CA GLU A 45 -1.75 2.16 12.85
C GLU A 45 -1.11 3.30 13.63
N ALA A 46 -1.09 4.51 13.07
CA ALA A 46 -0.52 5.70 13.70
C ALA A 46 -1.20 6.05 15.03
N THR A 47 -2.50 5.74 15.17
CA THR A 47 -3.26 5.97 16.40
C THR A 47 -2.96 4.95 17.49
N ARG A 48 -2.64 3.71 17.13
CA ARG A 48 -2.47 2.59 18.07
C ARG A 48 -1.02 2.37 18.49
N THR A 49 -0.09 2.71 17.62
CA THR A 49 1.34 2.46 17.80
C THR A 49 2.10 3.75 17.49
N PRO A 50 3.04 4.20 18.34
CA PRO A 50 3.90 5.34 18.03
C PRO A 50 4.91 4.95 16.93
N CYS A 51 4.44 4.95 15.70
CA CYS A 51 5.20 4.62 14.50
C CYS A 51 4.98 5.69 13.44
N ARG A 52 5.97 5.85 12.54
CA ARG A 52 5.76 6.63 11.32
C ARG A 52 5.09 5.73 10.31
N VAL A 53 4.08 6.25 9.63
CA VAL A 53 3.41 5.55 8.53
C VAL A 53 3.57 6.37 7.27
N ARG A 54 3.79 5.69 6.15
CA ARG A 54 3.85 6.26 4.81
C ARG A 54 2.84 5.56 3.93
N VAL A 55 2.14 6.33 3.10
CA VAL A 55 1.30 5.80 2.02
C VAL A 55 1.91 6.30 0.71
N THR A 56 2.22 5.37 -0.18
CA THR A 56 2.78 5.63 -1.50
C THR A 56 1.86 5.03 -2.54
N THR A 57 1.68 5.73 -3.66
CA THR A 57 0.97 5.22 -4.84
C THR A 57 1.98 5.10 -5.97
N SER A 58 2.02 3.95 -6.65
CA SER A 58 2.80 3.77 -7.87
C SER A 58 1.90 3.35 -9.02
N MET A 59 2.15 3.93 -10.20
CA MET A 59 1.56 3.48 -11.48
C MET A 59 2.46 2.46 -12.19
N ASP A 60 3.60 2.10 -11.61
CA ASP A 60 4.40 1.00 -12.13
C ASP A 60 3.65 -0.32 -11.89
N SER A 61 3.63 -1.18 -12.90
CA SER A 61 3.02 -2.50 -12.79
C SER A 61 3.57 -3.26 -11.58
N LEU A 62 2.69 -4.00 -10.91
CA LEU A 62 3.00 -4.76 -9.69
C LEU A 62 4.29 -5.62 -9.76
N GLU A 63 4.66 -6.10 -10.94
CA GLU A 63 5.90 -6.86 -11.17
C GLU A 63 7.16 -6.04 -10.89
N ALA A 64 7.18 -4.74 -11.22
CA ALA A 64 8.29 -3.83 -10.94
C ALA A 64 8.43 -3.56 -9.43
N VAL A 65 7.30 -3.53 -8.72
CA VAL A 65 7.25 -3.37 -7.27
C VAL A 65 7.75 -4.63 -6.54
N LYS A 66 7.36 -5.82 -7.01
CA LYS A 66 7.82 -7.11 -6.45
C LYS A 66 9.32 -7.34 -6.68
N GLY A 67 9.87 -6.87 -7.79
CA GLY A 67 11.29 -7.00 -8.14
C GLY A 67 12.25 -6.05 -7.40
N SER A 68 11.73 -5.10 -6.63
CA SER A 68 12.51 -4.05 -5.94
C SER A 68 12.74 -4.34 -4.45
N GLY A 69 12.48 -5.56 -3.98
CA GLY A 69 12.80 -5.99 -2.62
C GLY A 69 14.31 -6.28 -2.46
N PRO A 70 14.97 -5.83 -1.37
CA PRO A 70 16.36 -6.17 -1.07
C PRO A 70 16.56 -7.66 -0.75
#